data_AF-A0A9W8GS11-F1
#
_entry.id   AF-A0A9W8GS11-F1
#
_cell.length_a   1.000
_cell.length_b   1.000
_cell.length_c   1.000
_cell.angle_alpha   90.00
_cell.angle_beta   90.00
_cell.angle_gamma   90.00
#
_symmetry.space_group_name_H-M   'P 1'
#
loop_
_entity.id
_entity.type
_entity.pdbx_description
1 polymer ?
#
loop_
_entity_poly.entity_id
_entity_poly.type
_entity_poly.pdbx_seq_one_letter_code
_entity_poly.pdbx_strand_id
1 'polypeptide(L)'
;MIDGSVMDTAAKWEQVSKVLGRSVTACKWRFKILHHSRKHIQATVDSQSLVTSEVQRQRESSSDVDWSQVCQATGLGMRECLELSQYDVGKASWHYDPDSFSQSMADCMAGFIKEHYLASTPVNYRAVSNFMWVTMEDYFKWTESEYERAAALRARGLTFKEAARHLSPTLTGPIVCSALNRYSLPNPAQEPISLDKLEEVNGLVDEYAGKHPVVEIMDKIRTQLNLGDRRNYYSLLALRIAAHPHYKAKIRDIDYNDLSIRIAMGQATKKQAAKDLDIPYYVLDRRLRDLNSRQFSSRWTEEETLKLLDYVQIGDSTPDIAYFSKLLGTKSSKQCCRKIDLIRSKGILPRLAKTR
;
A
#
# COMPACT_ATOMS: atom_id res chain seq x y z
N MET A 1 -30.24 12.97 5.92
CA MET A 1 -30.72 11.98 4.93
C MET A 1 -31.71 12.71 4.03
N ILE A 2 -31.51 12.72 2.71
CA ILE A 2 -32.46 13.30 1.77
C ILE A 2 -33.05 12.14 0.98
N ASP A 3 -34.38 12.04 1.06
CA ASP A 3 -35.21 11.02 0.45
C ASP A 3 -35.11 11.06 -1.09
N GLY A 4 -35.09 9.88 -1.70
CA GLY A 4 -34.63 9.63 -3.07
C GLY A 4 -35.65 9.89 -4.18
N SER A 5 -36.86 10.35 -3.86
CA SER A 5 -37.96 10.37 -4.83
C SER A 5 -38.29 11.74 -5.44
N VAL A 6 -37.68 12.86 -5.02
CA VAL A 6 -38.01 14.20 -5.57
C VAL A 6 -36.81 15.15 -5.61
N MET A 7 -35.92 14.98 -6.61
CA MET A 7 -34.78 15.86 -6.87
C MET A 7 -34.78 16.41 -8.31
N ASP A 8 -35.94 16.87 -8.80
CA ASP A 8 -36.09 17.37 -10.18
C ASP A 8 -36.49 18.84 -10.29
N THR A 9 -36.08 19.68 -9.34
CA THR A 9 -36.22 21.14 -9.48
C THR A 9 -34.86 21.81 -9.57
N ALA A 10 -34.70 22.74 -10.52
CA ALA A 10 -33.45 23.48 -10.76
C ALA A 10 -32.93 24.17 -9.48
N ALA A 11 -33.84 24.72 -8.68
CA ALA A 11 -33.54 25.37 -7.39
C ALA A 11 -32.84 24.45 -6.37
N LYS A 12 -33.21 23.17 -6.31
CA LYS A 12 -32.55 22.20 -5.40
C LYS A 12 -31.13 21.89 -5.84
N TRP A 13 -30.88 21.83 -7.16
CA TRP A 13 -29.54 21.56 -7.69
C TRP A 13 -28.60 22.77 -7.55
N GLU A 14 -29.11 23.99 -7.63
CA GLU A 14 -28.34 25.21 -7.33
C GLU A 14 -27.92 25.26 -5.86
N GLN A 15 -28.81 24.84 -4.95
CA GLN A 15 -28.47 24.75 -3.54
C GLN A 15 -27.37 23.69 -3.28
N VAL A 16 -27.47 22.52 -3.90
CA VAL A 16 -26.44 21.46 -3.85
C VAL A 16 -25.12 21.93 -4.48
N SER A 17 -25.18 22.65 -5.60
CA SER A 17 -24.04 23.29 -6.27
C SER A 17 -23.32 24.27 -5.34
N LYS A 18 -24.07 25.11 -4.62
CA LYS A 18 -23.55 26.10 -3.67
C LYS A 18 -22.89 25.44 -2.46
N VAL A 19 -23.51 24.40 -1.89
CA VAL A 19 -22.96 23.65 -0.75
C VAL A 19 -21.68 22.89 -1.13
N LEU A 20 -21.63 22.32 -2.32
CA LEU A 20 -20.49 21.52 -2.78
C LEU A 20 -19.40 22.32 -3.49
N GLY A 21 -19.60 23.63 -3.70
CA GLY A 21 -18.67 24.52 -4.40
C GLY A 21 -18.38 24.10 -5.83
N ARG A 22 -19.36 23.52 -6.53
CA ARG A 22 -19.22 22.95 -7.89
C ARG A 22 -20.40 23.33 -8.76
N SER A 23 -20.25 23.32 -10.08
CA SER A 23 -21.35 23.63 -10.98
C SER A 23 -22.50 22.61 -10.87
N VAL A 24 -23.73 23.10 -11.06
CA VAL A 24 -24.97 22.29 -11.09
C VAL A 24 -24.83 21.07 -12.02
N THR A 25 -24.27 21.27 -13.20
CA THR A 25 -24.07 20.21 -14.20
C THR A 25 -23.13 19.11 -13.68
N ALA A 26 -22.06 19.48 -12.96
CA ALA A 26 -21.13 18.52 -12.37
C ALA A 26 -21.76 17.73 -11.22
N CYS A 27 -22.60 18.37 -10.42
CA CYS A 27 -23.37 17.72 -9.34
C CYS A 27 -24.36 16.69 -9.91
N LYS A 28 -25.11 17.04 -10.96
CA LYS A 28 -26.04 16.13 -11.65
C LYS A 28 -25.35 14.92 -12.27
N TRP A 29 -24.22 15.13 -12.93
CA TRP A 29 -23.42 14.04 -13.52
C TRP A 29 -22.89 13.08 -12.46
N ARG A 30 -22.32 13.61 -11.36
CA ARG A 30 -21.82 12.79 -10.27
C ARG A 30 -22.92 11.98 -9.59
N PHE A 31 -24.11 12.54 -9.44
CA PHE A 31 -25.26 11.83 -8.91
C PHE A 31 -25.71 10.67 -9.83
N LYS A 32 -25.82 10.91 -11.15
CA LYS A 32 -26.14 9.85 -12.12
C LYS A 32 -25.13 8.71 -12.10
N ILE A 33 -23.83 9.04 -12.03
CA ILE A 33 -22.75 8.05 -11.91
C ILE A 33 -22.90 7.26 -10.62
N LEU A 34 -23.06 7.93 -9.47
CA LEU A 34 -23.22 7.25 -8.17
C LEU A 34 -24.46 6.35 -8.13
N HIS A 35 -25.55 6.75 -8.78
CA HIS A 35 -26.78 5.96 -8.83
C HIS A 35 -26.65 4.75 -9.76
N HIS A 36 -25.95 4.87 -10.90
CA HIS A 36 -25.63 3.73 -11.77
C HIS A 36 -24.64 2.78 -11.08
N SER A 37 -23.60 3.31 -10.45
CA SER A 37 -22.66 2.52 -9.65
C SER A 37 -23.37 1.79 -8.52
N ARG A 38 -24.31 2.42 -7.81
CA ARG A 38 -25.08 1.78 -6.73
C ARG A 38 -25.98 0.65 -7.23
N LYS A 39 -26.65 0.82 -8.37
CA LYS A 39 -27.46 -0.26 -8.99
C LYS A 39 -26.59 -1.44 -9.44
N HIS A 40 -25.44 -1.16 -10.05
CA HIS A 40 -24.50 -2.20 -10.46
C HIS A 40 -23.90 -2.93 -9.24
N ILE A 41 -23.52 -2.20 -8.19
CA ILE A 41 -23.01 -2.79 -6.94
C ILE A 41 -24.07 -3.69 -6.31
N GLN A 42 -25.34 -3.26 -6.26
CA GLN A 42 -26.42 -4.08 -5.70
C GLN A 42 -26.63 -5.38 -6.50
N ALA A 43 -26.71 -5.29 -7.84
CA ALA A 43 -26.85 -6.48 -8.69
C ALA A 43 -25.67 -7.46 -8.55
N THR A 44 -24.45 -6.95 -8.39
CA THR A 44 -23.26 -7.77 -8.10
C THR A 44 -23.34 -8.43 -6.72
N VAL A 45 -23.81 -7.72 -5.69
CA VAL A 45 -23.99 -8.27 -4.33
C VAL A 45 -25.06 -9.37 -4.31
N ASP A 46 -26.17 -9.16 -5.00
CA ASP A 46 -27.27 -10.13 -5.07
C ASP A 46 -26.80 -11.41 -5.80
N SER A 47 -26.08 -11.25 -6.92
CA SER A 47 -25.48 -12.37 -7.67
C SER A 47 -24.43 -13.12 -6.84
N GLN A 48 -23.61 -12.40 -6.08
CA GLN A 48 -22.59 -12.97 -5.20
C GLN A 48 -23.20 -13.82 -4.08
N SER A 49 -24.27 -13.32 -3.46
CA SER A 49 -25.01 -14.04 -2.41
C SER A 49 -25.62 -15.33 -2.96
N LEU A 50 -26.22 -15.27 -4.15
CA LEU A 50 -26.83 -16.43 -4.81
C LEU A 50 -25.80 -17.52 -5.10
N VAL A 51 -24.67 -17.15 -5.70
CA VAL A 51 -23.58 -18.09 -5.99
C VAL A 51 -23.01 -18.71 -4.70
N THR A 52 -22.74 -17.89 -3.68
CA THR A 52 -22.17 -18.37 -2.42
C THR A 52 -23.11 -19.31 -1.68
N SER A 53 -24.42 -19.02 -1.69
CA SER A 53 -25.44 -19.85 -1.05
C SER A 53 -25.62 -21.20 -1.74
N GLU A 54 -25.55 -21.24 -3.07
CA GLU A 54 -25.64 -22.49 -3.82
C GLU A 54 -24.40 -23.37 -3.62
N VAL A 55 -23.21 -22.77 -3.58
CA VAL A 55 -21.96 -23.47 -3.25
C VAL A 55 -22.04 -24.05 -1.83
N GLN A 56 -22.53 -23.27 -0.86
CA GLN A 56 -22.73 -23.75 0.51
C GLN A 56 -23.71 -24.93 0.55
N ARG A 57 -24.87 -24.81 -0.10
CA ARG A 57 -25.89 -25.86 -0.17
C ARG A 57 -25.33 -27.16 -0.72
N GLN A 58 -24.54 -27.10 -1.79
CA GLN A 58 -23.88 -28.28 -2.34
C GLN A 58 -22.92 -28.88 -1.33
N ARG A 59 -22.03 -28.08 -0.71
CA ARG A 59 -21.06 -28.55 0.30
C ARG A 59 -21.67 -29.18 1.54
N GLU A 60 -22.88 -28.78 1.92
CA GLU A 60 -23.63 -29.40 3.01
C GLU A 60 -24.26 -30.75 2.59
N SER A 61 -24.42 -31.00 1.29
CA SER A 61 -25.05 -32.20 0.72
C SER A 61 -24.09 -33.17 0.01
N SER A 62 -22.91 -32.71 -0.40
CA SER A 62 -21.90 -33.46 -1.18
C SER A 62 -20.48 -33.09 -0.76
N SER A 63 -19.51 -33.97 -1.07
CA SER A 63 -18.09 -33.73 -0.80
C SER A 63 -17.45 -32.71 -1.74
N ASP A 64 -18.01 -32.51 -2.93
CA ASP A 64 -17.45 -31.70 -4.02
C ASP A 64 -18.49 -30.75 -4.61
N VAL A 65 -18.03 -29.64 -5.17
CA VAL A 65 -18.88 -28.61 -5.81
C VAL A 65 -18.93 -28.86 -7.31
N ASP A 66 -20.14 -29.06 -7.83
CA ASP A 66 -20.40 -29.10 -9.26
C ASP A 66 -20.68 -27.68 -9.77
N TRP A 67 -19.64 -27.05 -10.31
CA TRP A 67 -19.72 -25.71 -10.85
C TRP A 67 -20.68 -25.59 -12.04
N SER A 68 -20.93 -26.65 -12.81
CA SER A 68 -21.92 -26.62 -13.88
C SER A 68 -23.34 -26.48 -13.31
N GLN A 69 -23.64 -27.17 -12.20
CA GLN A 69 -24.91 -27.00 -11.49
C GLN A 69 -25.04 -25.61 -10.85
N VAL A 70 -23.95 -25.05 -10.30
CA VAL A 70 -23.95 -23.67 -9.78
C VAL A 70 -24.27 -22.66 -10.89
N CYS A 71 -23.70 -22.84 -12.10
CA CYS A 71 -24.00 -21.99 -13.25
C CYS A 71 -25.48 -22.09 -13.64
N GLN A 72 -26.03 -23.31 -13.69
CA GLN A 72 -27.42 -23.53 -14.05
C GLN A 72 -28.38 -22.89 -13.03
N ALA A 73 -28.08 -22.98 -11.74
CA ALA A 73 -28.90 -22.42 -10.67
C ALA A 73 -28.83 -20.88 -10.62
N THR A 74 -27.70 -20.28 -10.99
CA THR A 74 -27.49 -18.83 -10.91
C THR A 74 -27.73 -18.09 -12.22
N GLY A 75 -27.74 -18.81 -13.36
CA GLY A 75 -27.83 -18.23 -14.70
C GLY A 75 -26.55 -17.49 -15.15
N LEU A 76 -25.45 -17.64 -14.42
CA LEU A 76 -24.17 -16.98 -14.69
C LEU A 76 -23.19 -17.93 -15.37
N GLY A 77 -22.17 -17.37 -16.03
CA GLY A 77 -21.07 -18.18 -16.58
C GLY A 77 -20.20 -18.78 -15.49
N MET A 78 -19.52 -19.89 -15.79
CA MET A 78 -18.63 -20.59 -14.84
C MET A 78 -17.57 -19.67 -14.25
N ARG A 79 -16.93 -18.86 -15.09
CA ARG A 79 -15.96 -17.86 -14.66
C ARG A 79 -16.57 -16.86 -13.67
N GLU A 80 -17.76 -16.36 -13.95
CA GLU A 80 -18.43 -15.37 -13.08
C GLU A 80 -18.83 -15.99 -11.74
N CYS A 81 -19.35 -17.22 -11.73
CA CYS A 81 -19.62 -17.98 -10.51
C CYS A 81 -18.35 -18.15 -9.66
N LEU A 82 -17.25 -18.57 -10.30
CA LEU A 82 -15.97 -18.76 -9.64
C LEU A 82 -15.37 -17.44 -9.12
N GLU A 83 -15.56 -16.32 -9.80
CA GLU A 83 -15.08 -15.01 -9.34
C GLU A 83 -15.91 -14.46 -8.18
N LEU A 84 -17.21 -14.76 -8.14
CA LEU A 84 -18.15 -14.23 -7.15
C LEU A 84 -18.26 -15.09 -5.88
N SER A 85 -17.98 -16.39 -5.94
CA SER A 85 -18.08 -17.25 -4.75
C SER A 85 -17.13 -16.79 -3.63
N GLN A 86 -17.70 -16.55 -2.43
CA GLN A 86 -16.96 -16.22 -1.21
C GLN A 86 -16.98 -17.36 -0.18
N TYR A 87 -17.36 -18.56 -0.60
CA TYR A 87 -17.38 -19.72 0.28
C TYR A 87 -15.97 -20.31 0.43
N ASP A 88 -15.41 -20.25 1.64
CA ASP A 88 -14.03 -20.71 1.92
C ASP A 88 -13.96 -21.94 2.84
N VAL A 89 -15.10 -22.43 3.34
CA VAL A 89 -15.14 -23.55 4.30
C VAL A 89 -14.76 -24.86 3.60
N GLY A 90 -13.84 -25.60 4.21
CA GLY A 90 -13.40 -26.92 3.71
C GLY A 90 -12.46 -26.85 2.51
N LYS A 91 -11.98 -25.66 2.11
CA LYS A 91 -10.88 -25.52 1.16
C LYS A 91 -9.58 -25.98 1.80
N ALA A 92 -8.75 -26.66 1.01
CA ALA A 92 -7.42 -27.03 1.47
C ALA A 92 -6.52 -25.80 1.54
N SER A 93 -5.74 -25.66 2.61
CA SER A 93 -4.69 -24.65 2.65
C SER A 93 -3.62 -25.00 1.63
N TRP A 94 -3.33 -24.10 0.71
CA TRP A 94 -2.28 -24.32 -0.28
C TRP A 94 -0.91 -24.24 0.38
N HIS A 95 -0.30 -25.38 0.65
CA HIS A 95 1.08 -25.46 1.11
C HIS A 95 1.96 -25.73 -0.10
N TYR A 96 2.84 -24.78 -0.41
CA TYR A 96 3.89 -25.03 -1.38
C TYR A 96 4.89 -26.02 -0.78
N ASP A 97 4.94 -27.20 -1.37
CA ASP A 97 5.96 -28.20 -1.10
C ASP A 97 6.77 -28.42 -2.39
N PRO A 98 8.05 -28.04 -2.45
CA PRO A 98 8.88 -28.21 -3.65
C PRO A 98 9.07 -29.68 -4.05
N ASP A 99 8.93 -30.63 -3.12
CA ASP A 99 9.14 -32.05 -3.35
C ASP A 99 7.83 -32.77 -3.76
N SER A 100 6.68 -32.23 -3.37
CA SER A 100 5.34 -32.74 -3.76
C SER A 100 4.53 -31.80 -4.64
N PHE A 101 5.13 -30.71 -5.14
CA PHE A 101 4.52 -29.81 -6.13
C PHE A 101 4.26 -30.61 -7.40
N SER A 102 3.10 -31.23 -7.46
CA SER A 102 2.76 -32.11 -8.55
C SER A 102 2.61 -31.24 -9.80
N GLN A 103 3.42 -31.55 -10.81
CA GLN A 103 3.31 -30.92 -12.13
C GLN A 103 1.84 -30.91 -12.62
N SER A 104 1.07 -31.94 -12.26
CA SER A 104 -0.37 -32.03 -12.49
C SER A 104 -1.22 -30.90 -11.92
N MET A 105 -0.93 -30.39 -10.71
CA MET A 105 -1.67 -29.25 -10.15
C MET A 105 -1.32 -27.93 -10.84
N ALA A 106 -0.05 -27.76 -11.20
CA ALA A 106 0.41 -26.61 -11.97
C ALA A 106 -0.21 -26.59 -13.38
N ASP A 107 -0.25 -27.75 -14.02
CA ASP A 107 -0.85 -27.94 -15.34
C ASP A 107 -2.37 -27.73 -15.29
N CYS A 108 -3.04 -28.18 -14.23
CA CYS A 108 -4.47 -27.95 -14.01
C CYS A 108 -4.78 -26.45 -13.86
N MET A 109 -4.02 -25.74 -13.01
CA MET A 109 -4.14 -24.29 -12.86
C MET A 109 -3.86 -23.54 -14.16
N ALA A 110 -2.79 -23.91 -14.88
CA ALA A 110 -2.43 -23.29 -16.15
C ALA A 110 -3.49 -23.55 -17.23
N GLY A 111 -4.07 -24.76 -17.25
CA GLY A 111 -5.18 -25.15 -18.13
C GLY A 111 -6.40 -24.26 -17.89
N PHE A 112 -6.84 -24.14 -16.63
CA PHE A 112 -7.95 -23.27 -16.25
C PHE A 112 -7.71 -21.81 -16.63
N ILE A 113 -6.51 -21.28 -16.35
CA ILE A 113 -6.17 -19.90 -16.70
C ILE A 113 -6.25 -19.68 -18.22
N LYS A 114 -5.67 -20.60 -19.01
CA LYS A 114 -5.66 -20.51 -20.47
C LYS A 114 -7.07 -20.62 -21.07
N GLU A 115 -7.94 -21.42 -20.47
CA GLU A 115 -9.31 -21.63 -20.93
C GLU A 115 -10.22 -20.43 -20.64
N HIS A 116 -10.09 -19.82 -19.46
CA HIS A 116 -11.05 -18.80 -19.00
C HIS A 116 -10.52 -17.35 -19.03
N TYR A 117 -9.21 -17.16 -19.18
CA TYR A 117 -8.56 -15.85 -19.25
C TYR A 117 -7.76 -15.70 -20.55
N LEU A 118 -8.22 -14.80 -21.43
CA LEU A 118 -7.44 -14.37 -22.58
C LEU A 118 -6.15 -13.69 -22.11
N ALA A 119 -5.08 -13.75 -22.92
CA ALA A 119 -3.76 -13.21 -22.56
C ALA A 119 -3.76 -11.74 -22.11
N SER A 120 -4.75 -10.94 -22.53
CA SER A 120 -4.92 -9.54 -22.16
C SER A 120 -5.80 -9.28 -20.93
N THR A 121 -6.49 -10.31 -20.42
CA THR A 121 -7.40 -10.19 -19.28
C THR A 121 -6.66 -10.55 -17.99
N PRO A 122 -6.65 -9.67 -16.97
CA PRO A 122 -6.09 -10.00 -15.67
C PRO A 122 -6.75 -11.25 -15.09
N VAL A 123 -5.93 -12.22 -14.63
CA VAL A 123 -6.41 -13.43 -13.98
C VAL A 123 -7.00 -13.07 -12.62
N ASN A 124 -8.22 -13.50 -12.35
CA ASN A 124 -8.82 -13.40 -11.03
C ASN A 124 -8.47 -14.66 -10.23
N TYR A 125 -7.45 -14.56 -9.37
CA TYR A 125 -6.97 -15.69 -8.57
C TYR A 125 -8.01 -16.22 -7.57
N ARG A 126 -9.11 -15.50 -7.32
CA ARG A 126 -10.26 -16.05 -6.57
C ARG A 126 -10.93 -17.17 -7.34
N ALA A 127 -11.11 -17.00 -8.64
CA ALA A 127 -11.68 -18.04 -9.49
C ALA A 127 -10.78 -19.26 -9.53
N VAL A 128 -9.45 -19.04 -9.61
CA VAL A 128 -8.46 -20.12 -9.56
C VAL A 128 -8.51 -20.87 -8.22
N SER A 129 -8.56 -20.13 -7.10
CA SER A 129 -8.71 -20.67 -5.75
C SER A 129 -10.01 -21.50 -5.59
N ASN A 130 -11.12 -20.98 -6.09
CA ASN A 130 -12.42 -21.66 -6.06
C ASN A 130 -12.44 -22.91 -6.94
N PHE A 131 -11.82 -22.85 -8.13
CA PHE A 131 -11.73 -23.97 -9.05
C PHE A 131 -10.86 -25.10 -8.49
N MET A 132 -9.70 -24.75 -7.94
CA MET A 132 -8.76 -25.71 -7.33
C MET A 132 -9.19 -26.14 -5.92
N TRP A 133 -10.25 -25.55 -5.37
CA TRP A 133 -10.73 -25.74 -4.00
C TRP A 133 -9.65 -25.54 -2.92
N VAL A 134 -8.80 -24.53 -3.13
CA VAL A 134 -7.70 -24.15 -2.22
C VAL A 134 -7.90 -22.74 -1.68
N THR A 135 -7.46 -22.47 -0.46
CA THR A 135 -7.56 -21.11 0.11
C THR A 135 -6.67 -20.12 -0.64
N MET A 136 -7.19 -18.92 -0.87
CA MET A 136 -6.41 -17.78 -1.35
C MET A 136 -5.68 -17.13 -0.18
N GLU A 137 -4.79 -17.86 0.50
CA GLU A 137 -3.83 -17.19 1.38
C GLU A 137 -2.69 -16.64 0.51
N ASP A 138 -2.84 -15.37 0.13
CA ASP A 138 -1.95 -14.60 -0.76
C ASP A 138 -0.52 -14.40 -0.22
N TYR A 139 -0.14 -14.94 0.94
CA TYR A 139 1.13 -14.61 1.56
C TYR A 139 1.72 -15.82 2.27
N PHE A 140 2.94 -16.19 1.85
CA PHE A 140 3.82 -16.99 2.68
C PHE A 140 3.92 -16.33 4.07
N LYS A 141 3.32 -16.99 5.06
CA LYS A 141 3.28 -16.49 6.43
C LYS A 141 4.39 -17.17 7.21
N TRP A 142 5.21 -16.35 7.86
CA TRP A 142 6.20 -16.84 8.79
C TRP A 142 5.51 -17.39 10.04
N THR A 143 5.31 -18.71 10.07
CA THR A 143 4.92 -19.47 11.27
C THR A 143 6.17 -20.06 11.92
N GLU A 144 6.05 -20.54 13.16
CA GLU A 144 7.15 -21.21 13.87
C GLU A 144 7.73 -22.39 13.06
N SER A 145 6.84 -23.23 12.51
CA SER A 145 7.20 -24.33 11.60
C SER A 145 7.98 -23.86 10.36
N GLU A 146 7.59 -22.72 9.76
CA GLU A 146 8.33 -22.16 8.61
C GLU A 146 9.70 -21.60 8.99
N TYR A 147 9.86 -21.06 10.21
CA TYR A 147 11.16 -20.66 10.73
C TYR A 147 12.09 -21.86 10.96
N GLU A 148 11.58 -22.91 11.57
CA GLU A 148 12.32 -24.17 11.78
C GLU A 148 12.73 -24.79 10.44
N ARG A 149 11.82 -24.82 9.46
CA ARG A 149 12.10 -25.33 8.11
C ARG A 149 13.17 -24.50 7.42
N ALA A 150 13.09 -23.18 7.50
CA ALA A 150 14.11 -22.27 6.96
C ALA A 150 15.49 -22.47 7.63
N ALA A 151 15.52 -22.66 8.95
CA ALA A 151 16.74 -22.91 9.72
C ALA A 151 17.37 -24.25 9.36
N ALA A 152 16.57 -25.31 9.22
CA ALA A 152 17.01 -26.64 8.80
C ALA A 152 17.62 -26.62 7.38
N LEU A 153 16.99 -25.91 6.43
CA LEU A 153 17.53 -25.72 5.09
C LEU A 153 18.90 -25.00 5.13
N ARG A 154 19.07 -24.01 6.01
CA ARG A 154 20.34 -23.32 6.21
C ARG A 154 21.40 -24.19 6.87
N ALA A 155 21.03 -25.01 7.85
CA ALA A 155 21.92 -25.97 8.50
C ALA A 155 22.45 -27.03 7.52
N ARG A 156 21.66 -27.38 6.50
CA ARG A 156 22.06 -28.25 5.38
C ARG A 156 23.00 -27.58 4.36
N GLY A 157 23.38 -26.31 4.58
CA GLY A 157 24.32 -25.58 3.73
C GLY A 157 23.71 -24.81 2.55
N LEU A 158 22.39 -24.88 2.34
CA LEU A 158 21.73 -24.19 1.22
C LEU A 158 21.79 -22.67 1.41
N THR A 159 22.10 -21.90 0.37
CA THR A 159 22.08 -20.43 0.42
C THR A 159 20.68 -19.90 0.75
N PHE A 160 20.56 -18.65 1.24
CA PHE A 160 19.25 -18.04 1.49
C PHE A 160 18.35 -17.99 0.26
N LYS A 161 18.94 -17.85 -0.94
CA LYS A 161 18.20 -17.86 -2.21
C LYS A 161 17.62 -19.24 -2.51
N GLU A 162 18.39 -20.30 -2.25
CA GLU A 162 17.92 -21.69 -2.40
C GLU A 162 16.87 -22.02 -1.35
N ALA A 163 17.13 -21.69 -0.08
CA ALA A 163 16.15 -21.85 1.00
C ALA A 163 14.83 -21.12 0.68
N ALA A 164 14.88 -19.89 0.14
CA ALA A 164 13.67 -19.19 -0.30
C ALA A 164 12.87 -19.97 -1.33
N ARG A 165 13.54 -20.57 -2.33
CA ARG A 165 12.88 -21.40 -3.34
C ARG A 165 12.22 -22.64 -2.75
N HIS A 166 12.80 -23.24 -1.71
CA HIS A 166 12.20 -24.39 -1.01
C HIS A 166 11.04 -24.01 -0.08
N LEU A 167 10.98 -22.76 0.37
CA LEU A 167 9.95 -22.28 1.27
C LEU A 167 8.73 -21.76 0.50
N SER A 168 8.95 -20.95 -0.55
CA SER A 168 7.88 -20.47 -1.41
C SER A 168 8.40 -19.84 -2.71
N PRO A 169 7.66 -19.97 -3.83
CA PRO A 169 7.97 -19.31 -5.09
C PRO A 169 7.90 -17.77 -5.00
N THR A 170 7.21 -17.21 -4.01
CA THR A 170 7.08 -15.75 -3.81
C THR A 170 8.14 -15.18 -2.87
N LEU A 171 8.93 -16.04 -2.21
CA LEU A 171 9.99 -15.61 -1.31
C LEU A 171 11.29 -15.31 -2.05
N THR A 172 12.05 -14.37 -1.48
CA THR A 172 13.40 -14.05 -1.93
C THR A 172 14.41 -14.31 -0.82
N GLY A 173 15.65 -14.61 -1.19
CA GLY A 173 16.73 -14.85 -0.22
C GLY A 173 16.90 -13.74 0.83
N PRO A 174 16.81 -12.44 0.48
CA PRO A 174 16.84 -11.37 1.46
C PRO A 174 15.71 -11.44 2.51
N ILE A 175 14.51 -11.87 2.13
CA ILE A 175 13.37 -12.01 3.05
C ILE A 175 13.65 -13.14 4.04
N VAL A 176 14.12 -14.30 3.56
CA VAL A 176 14.49 -15.44 4.41
C VAL A 176 15.65 -15.10 5.36
N CYS A 177 16.69 -14.42 4.86
CA CYS A 177 17.79 -13.94 5.69
C CYS A 177 17.30 -12.99 6.79
N SER A 178 16.45 -12.03 6.44
CA SER A 178 15.88 -11.09 7.40
C SER A 178 14.97 -11.75 8.43
N ALA A 179 14.22 -12.77 8.04
CA ALA A 179 13.34 -13.53 8.92
C ALA A 179 14.15 -14.41 9.89
N LEU A 180 15.11 -15.18 9.38
CA LEU A 180 15.97 -16.02 10.21
C LEU A 180 16.85 -15.21 11.16
N ASN A 181 17.37 -14.07 10.74
CA ASN A 181 18.11 -13.18 11.64
C ASN A 181 17.20 -12.63 12.76
N ARG A 182 15.92 -12.34 12.47
CA ARG A 182 14.96 -11.90 13.49
C ARG A 182 14.53 -13.01 14.45
N TYR A 183 14.55 -14.27 13.99
CA TYR A 183 14.17 -15.45 14.77
C TYR A 183 15.34 -16.06 15.56
N SER A 184 16.55 -16.03 15.00
CA SER A 184 17.77 -16.64 15.57
C SER A 184 18.57 -15.70 16.44
N LEU A 185 18.40 -14.38 16.28
CA LEU A 185 18.75 -13.49 17.37
C LEU A 185 17.81 -13.87 18.51
N PRO A 186 18.28 -14.04 19.76
CA PRO A 186 17.38 -13.86 20.88
C PRO A 186 16.73 -12.53 20.55
N ASN A 187 15.44 -12.54 20.27
CA ASN A 187 14.69 -11.31 20.27
C ASN A 187 14.80 -10.95 21.75
N PRO A 188 15.59 -9.94 22.20
CA PRO A 188 15.02 -9.16 23.24
C PRO A 188 13.76 -8.65 22.53
N ALA A 189 12.63 -9.34 22.74
CA ALA A 189 11.45 -8.61 23.12
C ALA A 189 12.02 -7.62 24.13
N GLN A 190 12.31 -6.41 23.64
CA GLN A 190 12.93 -5.37 24.45
C GLN A 190 12.02 -5.36 25.64
N GLU A 191 12.51 -5.81 26.79
CA GLU A 191 11.71 -5.71 28.00
C GLU A 191 11.23 -4.26 27.97
N PRO A 192 9.90 -4.05 27.92
CA PRO A 192 9.37 -2.70 27.78
C PRO A 192 10.07 -1.89 28.85
N ILE A 193 10.74 -0.80 28.45
CA ILE A 193 11.54 -0.01 29.38
C ILE A 193 10.66 0.27 30.59
N SER A 194 11.16 -0.11 31.76
CA SER A 194 10.44 0.10 33.01
C SER A 194 10.01 1.56 33.12
N LEU A 195 8.87 1.80 33.78
CA LEU A 195 8.36 3.16 33.97
C LEU A 195 9.41 4.03 34.65
N ASP A 196 10.11 3.51 35.66
CA ASP A 196 11.20 4.19 36.36
C ASP A 196 12.30 4.66 35.40
N LYS A 197 12.71 3.80 34.47
CA LYS A 197 13.76 4.12 33.51
C LYS A 197 13.27 5.08 32.42
N LEU A 198 11.96 5.10 32.13
CA LEU A 198 11.36 6.14 31.30
C LEU A 198 11.29 7.49 32.02
N GLU A 199 11.04 7.51 33.32
CA GLU A 199 11.07 8.72 34.14
C GLU A 199 12.48 9.29 34.24
N GLU A 200 13.50 8.45 34.43
CA GLU A 200 14.91 8.85 34.34
C GLU A 200 15.26 9.48 32.99
N VAL A 201 14.82 8.85 31.88
CA VAL A 201 15.00 9.41 30.53
C VAL A 201 14.33 10.78 30.41
N ASN A 202 13.09 10.93 30.89
CA ASN A 202 12.38 12.21 30.82
C ASN A 202 13.09 13.28 31.65
N GLY A 203 13.55 12.95 32.86
CA GLY A 203 14.32 13.87 33.70
C GLY A 203 15.60 14.36 33.02
N LEU A 204 16.33 13.47 32.35
CA LEU A 204 17.53 13.86 31.59
C LEU A 204 17.20 14.66 30.32
N VAL A 205 16.09 14.36 29.64
CA VAL A 205 15.62 15.18 28.52
C VAL A 205 15.29 16.58 28.99
N ASP A 206 14.58 16.73 30.10
CA ASP A 206 14.24 18.03 30.70
C ASP A 206 15.50 18.79 31.14
N GLU A 207 16.48 18.07 31.71
CA GLU A 207 17.77 18.65 32.11
C GLU A 207 18.54 19.21 30.92
N TYR A 208 18.59 18.48 29.80
CA TYR A 208 19.44 18.83 28.65
C TYR A 208 18.75 19.63 27.55
N ALA A 209 17.41 19.63 27.50
CA ALA A 209 16.67 20.31 26.45
C ALA A 209 17.03 21.80 26.37
N GLY A 210 17.38 22.25 25.17
CA GLY A 210 17.79 23.63 24.91
C GLY A 210 19.17 24.03 25.45
N LYS A 211 19.84 23.16 26.23
CA LYS A 211 21.21 23.38 26.71
C LYS A 211 22.26 22.68 25.85
N HIS A 212 21.87 21.59 25.18
CA HIS A 212 22.73 20.80 24.32
C HIS A 212 22.08 20.55 22.94
N PRO A 213 22.88 20.42 21.87
CA PRO A 213 22.40 19.91 20.59
C PRO A 213 21.81 18.51 20.72
N VAL A 214 20.76 18.21 19.96
CA VAL A 214 20.00 16.94 20.04
C VAL A 214 20.88 15.70 19.86
N VAL A 215 21.90 15.78 18.99
CA VAL A 215 22.84 14.67 18.78
C VAL A 215 23.60 14.34 20.06
N GLU A 216 24.01 15.37 20.81
CA GLU A 216 24.72 15.20 22.08
C GLU A 216 23.80 14.72 23.19
N ILE A 217 22.55 15.22 23.25
CA ILE A 217 21.54 14.76 24.22
C ILE A 217 21.35 13.25 24.13
N MET A 218 21.18 12.73 22.91
CA MET A 218 21.00 11.29 22.70
C MET A 218 22.19 10.47 23.19
N ASP A 219 23.42 10.93 22.92
CA ASP A 219 24.63 10.21 23.33
C ASP A 219 24.90 10.32 24.84
N LYS A 220 24.57 11.47 25.46
CA LYS A 220 24.65 11.67 26.92
C LYS A 220 23.69 10.75 27.69
N ILE A 221 22.41 10.75 27.31
CA ILE A 221 21.40 9.90 27.97
C ILE A 221 21.77 8.42 27.82
N ARG A 222 22.20 8.01 26.62
CA ARG A 222 22.65 6.63 26.37
C ARG A 222 23.79 6.22 27.30
N THR A 223 24.77 7.10 27.48
CA THR A 223 25.96 6.83 28.30
C THR A 223 25.61 6.79 29.78
N GLN A 224 24.82 7.75 30.26
CA GLN A 224 24.47 7.88 31.68
C GLN A 224 23.55 6.76 32.17
N LEU A 225 22.59 6.33 31.34
CA LEU A 225 21.66 5.26 31.69
C LEU A 225 22.11 3.86 31.23
N ASN A 226 23.35 3.76 30.74
CA ASN A 226 23.97 2.55 30.20
C ASN A 226 23.05 1.80 29.22
N LEU A 227 22.44 2.53 28.29
CA LEU A 227 21.43 2.03 27.35
C LEU A 227 22.08 1.30 26.16
N GLY A 228 22.73 0.17 26.42
CA GLY A 228 23.20 -0.83 25.44
C GLY A 228 23.55 -0.34 24.02
N ASP A 229 23.14 -1.12 23.00
CA ASP A 229 23.29 -0.71 21.60
C ASP A 229 22.33 0.45 21.28
N ARG A 230 22.89 1.51 20.70
CA ARG A 230 22.16 2.67 20.18
C ARG A 230 20.95 2.27 19.35
N ARG A 231 21.04 1.22 18.53
CA ARG A 231 19.94 0.75 17.66
C ARG A 231 18.65 0.43 18.43
N ASN A 232 18.78 0.00 19.68
CA ASN A 232 17.64 -0.44 20.49
C ASN A 232 16.85 0.74 21.08
N TYR A 233 17.52 1.84 21.42
CA TYR A 233 16.92 2.96 22.15
C TYR A 233 16.80 4.25 21.33
N TYR A 234 17.40 4.27 20.14
CA TYR A 234 17.46 5.47 19.30
C TYR A 234 16.09 6.04 18.95
N SER A 235 15.13 5.18 18.56
CA SER A 235 13.77 5.61 18.22
C SER A 235 13.03 6.15 19.43
N LEU A 236 13.18 5.52 20.60
CA LEU A 236 12.55 5.96 21.84
C LEU A 236 13.08 7.33 22.29
N LEU A 237 14.40 7.48 22.41
CA LEU A 237 15.03 8.74 22.82
C LEU A 237 14.64 9.86 21.85
N ALA A 238 14.67 9.59 20.54
CA ALA A 238 14.24 10.54 19.53
C ALA A 238 12.78 10.99 19.72
N LEU A 239 11.86 10.07 20.04
CA LEU A 239 10.45 10.42 20.26
C LEU A 239 10.25 11.20 21.56
N ARG A 240 10.98 10.88 22.63
CA ARG A 240 10.91 11.62 23.91
C ARG A 240 11.44 13.04 23.78
N ILE A 241 12.61 13.20 23.15
CA ILE A 241 13.17 14.53 22.82
C ILE A 241 12.16 15.32 21.97
N ALA A 242 11.59 14.72 20.93
CA ALA A 242 10.62 15.41 20.07
C ALA A 242 9.28 15.75 20.75
N ALA A 243 8.91 15.04 21.81
CA ALA A 243 7.72 15.32 22.60
C ALA A 243 7.92 16.50 23.57
N HIS A 244 9.16 16.77 23.98
CA HIS A 244 9.49 17.87 24.88
C HIS A 244 9.09 19.23 24.27
N PRO A 245 8.48 20.17 25.04
CA PRO A 245 7.97 21.43 24.53
C PRO A 245 8.96 22.24 23.68
N HIS A 246 10.24 22.25 24.10
CA HIS A 246 11.31 22.96 23.38
C HIS A 246 11.45 22.50 21.91
N TYR A 247 11.44 21.19 21.66
CA TYR A 247 11.62 20.64 20.31
C TYR A 247 10.29 20.51 19.57
N LYS A 248 9.18 20.29 20.29
CA LYS A 248 7.84 20.18 19.70
C LYS A 248 7.46 21.42 18.90
N ALA A 249 7.78 22.62 19.41
CA ALA A 249 7.58 23.88 18.70
C ALA A 249 8.44 23.94 17.42
N LYS A 250 9.76 23.73 17.55
CA LYS A 250 10.69 23.67 16.41
C LYS A 250 10.21 22.72 15.32
N ILE A 251 9.80 21.51 15.69
CA ILE A 251 9.36 20.44 14.78
C ILE A 251 8.08 20.83 14.02
N ARG A 252 7.17 21.55 14.68
CA ARG A 252 5.90 21.99 14.09
C ARG A 252 6.11 23.08 13.04
N ASP A 253 7.08 23.95 13.27
CA ASP A 253 7.29 25.15 12.47
C ASP A 253 8.21 24.87 11.24
N ILE A 254 8.65 23.63 11.04
CA ILE A 254 9.39 23.18 9.85
C ILE A 254 8.44 23.07 8.65
N ASP A 255 8.78 23.77 7.56
CA ASP A 255 8.20 23.49 6.25
C ASP A 255 8.84 22.24 5.65
N TYR A 256 8.17 21.10 5.86
CA TYR A 256 8.67 19.82 5.36
C TYR A 256 8.56 19.69 3.83
N ASN A 257 7.76 20.51 3.14
CA ASN A 257 7.69 20.49 1.68
C ASN A 257 8.96 21.12 1.10
N ASP A 258 9.32 22.32 1.56
CA ASP A 258 10.57 22.99 1.17
C ASP A 258 11.79 22.10 1.50
N LEU A 259 11.81 21.54 2.72
CA LEU A 259 12.89 20.67 3.14
C LEU A 259 13.02 19.42 2.26
N SER A 260 11.89 18.84 1.82
CA SER A 260 11.89 17.70 0.90
C SER A 260 12.47 18.06 -0.47
N ILE A 261 12.19 19.25 -0.98
CA ILE A 261 12.71 19.77 -2.25
C ILE A 261 14.21 19.96 -2.16
N ARG A 262 14.71 20.65 -1.12
CA ARG A 262 16.15 20.88 -0.90
C ARG A 262 16.95 19.58 -0.82
N ILE A 263 16.42 18.57 -0.12
CA ILE A 263 17.03 17.25 -0.05
C ILE A 263 17.00 16.56 -1.42
N ALA A 264 15.89 16.65 -2.15
CA ALA A 264 15.74 16.04 -3.47
C ALA A 264 16.60 16.69 -4.56
N MET A 265 16.98 17.97 -4.39
CA MET A 265 17.92 18.71 -5.22
C MET A 265 19.39 18.45 -4.85
N GLY A 266 19.66 17.59 -3.86
CA GLY A 266 21.02 17.30 -3.39
C GLY A 266 21.67 18.45 -2.60
N GLN A 267 20.91 19.49 -2.25
CA GLN A 267 21.42 20.66 -1.52
C GLN A 267 21.65 20.36 -0.03
N ALA A 268 21.03 19.31 0.50
CA ALA A 268 21.25 18.82 1.86
C ALA A 268 21.01 17.31 1.94
N THR A 269 21.73 16.62 2.81
CA THR A 269 21.36 15.26 3.22
C THR A 269 20.35 15.32 4.37
N LYS A 270 19.50 14.30 4.53
CA LYS A 270 18.58 14.20 5.67
C LYS A 270 19.31 14.30 7.03
N LYS A 271 20.53 13.74 7.11
CA LYS A 271 21.36 13.81 8.32
C LYS A 271 21.84 15.24 8.59
N GLN A 272 22.28 15.94 7.55
CA GLN A 272 22.70 17.33 7.66
C GLN A 272 21.52 18.22 8.05
N ALA A 273 20.38 18.07 7.37
CA ALA A 273 19.15 18.81 7.70
C ALA A 273 18.70 18.61 9.15
N ALA A 274 18.73 17.37 9.66
CA ALA A 274 18.36 17.10 11.05
C ALA A 274 19.32 17.77 12.05
N LYS A 275 20.62 17.85 11.70
CA LYS A 275 21.62 18.55 12.50
C LYS A 275 21.41 20.07 12.48
N ASP A 276 21.17 20.65 11.30
CA ASP A 276 20.98 22.09 11.12
C ASP A 276 19.70 22.59 11.81
N LEU A 277 18.64 21.78 11.78
CA LEU A 277 17.37 22.06 12.45
C LEU A 277 17.38 21.71 13.94
N ASP A 278 18.46 21.08 14.43
CA ASP A 278 18.60 20.60 15.80
C ASP A 278 17.41 19.74 16.25
N ILE A 279 17.09 18.71 15.45
CA ILE A 279 16.01 17.76 15.73
C ILE A 279 16.45 16.30 15.55
N PRO A 280 15.76 15.33 16.16
CA PRO A 280 16.12 13.92 15.98
C PRO A 280 15.94 13.47 14.52
N TYR A 281 17.01 12.94 13.91
CA TYR A 281 16.97 12.44 12.53
C TYR A 281 15.86 11.41 12.28
N TYR A 282 15.58 10.54 13.26
CA TYR A 282 14.48 9.58 13.18
C TYR A 282 13.12 10.27 12.93
N VAL A 283 12.87 11.40 13.58
CA VAL A 283 11.61 12.15 13.47
C VAL A 283 11.50 12.84 12.11
N LEU A 284 12.59 13.47 11.65
CA LEU A 284 12.67 14.07 10.31
C LEU A 284 12.45 13.02 9.22
N ASP A 285 13.16 11.89 9.31
CA ASP A 285 13.06 10.83 8.31
C ASP A 285 11.67 10.17 8.30
N ARG A 286 11.04 9.98 9.46
CA ARG A 286 9.66 9.51 9.56
C ARG A 286 8.69 10.49 8.91
N ARG A 287 8.78 11.79 9.22
CA ARG A 287 7.92 12.83 8.62
C ARG A 287 8.07 12.91 7.11
N LEU A 288 9.31 12.88 6.59
CA LEU A 288 9.56 12.86 5.15
C LEU A 288 9.03 11.59 4.48
N ARG A 289 9.08 10.42 5.15
CA ARG A 289 8.46 9.19 4.65
C ARG A 289 6.93 9.26 4.67
N ASP A 290 6.35 9.82 5.71
CA ASP A 290 4.89 10.01 5.82
C ASP A 290 4.37 10.97 4.74
N LEU A 291 5.14 12.01 4.42
CA LEU A 291 4.87 12.90 3.29
C LEU A 291 4.91 12.12 1.97
N ASN A 292 6.01 11.44 1.67
CA ASN A 292 6.15 10.66 0.43
C ASN A 292 5.11 9.54 0.28
N SER A 293 4.61 8.96 1.38
CA SER A 293 3.60 7.90 1.35
C SER A 293 2.15 8.41 1.28
N ARG A 294 1.89 9.66 1.68
CA ARG A 294 0.55 10.28 1.65
C ARG A 294 0.32 11.29 0.52
N GLN A 295 1.36 11.73 -0.19
CA GLN A 295 1.31 13.05 -0.86
C GLN A 295 0.65 13.16 -2.22
N PHE A 296 0.45 12.09 -3.00
CA PHE A 296 0.04 12.30 -4.39
C PHE A 296 -1.42 11.94 -4.65
N SER A 297 -2.27 12.97 -4.61
CA SER A 297 -3.65 12.89 -5.10
C SER A 297 -3.70 12.23 -6.48
N SER A 298 -4.52 11.20 -6.61
CA SER A 298 -4.80 10.57 -7.92
C SER A 298 -5.62 11.48 -8.84
N ARG A 299 -6.22 12.54 -8.31
CA ARG A 299 -6.98 13.54 -9.09
C ARG A 299 -6.04 14.61 -9.62
N TRP A 300 -6.16 14.87 -10.92
CA TRP A 300 -5.50 15.95 -11.63
C TRP A 300 -6.41 17.17 -11.72
N THR A 301 -5.89 18.35 -11.37
CA THR A 301 -6.53 19.62 -11.73
C THR A 301 -6.21 20.00 -13.17
N GLU A 302 -6.95 20.97 -13.70
CA GLU A 302 -6.70 21.54 -15.03
C GLU A 302 -5.34 22.25 -15.08
N GLU A 303 -5.03 23.07 -14.06
CA GLU A 303 -3.76 23.78 -13.91
C GLU A 303 -2.55 22.82 -13.83
N GLU A 304 -2.64 21.74 -13.05
CA GLU A 304 -1.60 20.70 -12.99
C GLU A 304 -1.40 20.03 -14.36
N THR A 305 -2.50 19.83 -15.10
CA THR A 305 -2.47 19.21 -16.43
C THR A 305 -1.83 20.16 -17.46
N LEU A 306 -2.12 21.46 -17.40
CA LEU A 306 -1.52 22.47 -18.28
C LEU A 306 -0.01 22.61 -18.02
N LYS A 307 0.42 22.70 -16.75
CA LYS A 307 1.84 22.74 -16.39
C LYS A 307 2.62 21.52 -16.91
N LEU A 308 2.01 20.33 -16.84
CA LEU A 308 2.59 19.10 -17.37
C LEU A 308 2.71 19.15 -18.90
N LEU A 309 1.69 19.66 -19.59
CA LEU A 309 1.68 19.77 -21.05
C LEU A 309 2.73 20.76 -21.54
N ASP A 310 2.80 21.94 -20.94
CA ASP A 310 3.80 22.96 -21.27
C ASP A 310 5.21 22.39 -21.07
N TYR A 311 5.47 21.74 -19.94
CA TYR A 311 6.78 21.14 -19.65
C TYR A 311 7.19 20.06 -20.67
N VAL A 312 6.23 19.28 -21.17
CA VAL A 312 6.48 18.22 -22.16
C VAL A 312 6.61 18.77 -23.59
N GLN A 313 6.11 19.98 -23.86
CA GLN A 313 6.23 20.65 -25.17
C GLN A 313 7.51 21.48 -25.33
N ILE A 314 8.26 21.74 -24.25
CA ILE A 314 9.49 22.53 -24.30
C ILE A 314 10.68 21.62 -24.72
N GLY A 315 10.92 21.51 -26.02
CA GLY A 315 12.21 21.11 -26.63
C GLY A 315 12.32 19.69 -27.24
N ASP A 316 13.31 19.51 -28.13
CA ASP A 316 13.62 18.30 -28.92
C ASP A 316 14.20 17.11 -28.10
N SER A 317 14.16 17.17 -26.77
CA SER A 317 14.74 16.14 -25.89
C SER A 317 13.67 15.42 -25.07
N THR A 318 13.99 14.22 -24.59
CA THR A 318 13.05 13.45 -23.76
C THR A 318 12.86 14.18 -22.42
N PRO A 319 11.64 14.65 -22.07
CA PRO A 319 11.43 15.47 -20.89
C PRO A 319 11.73 14.70 -19.60
N ASP A 320 12.51 15.29 -18.69
CA ASP A 320 12.79 14.71 -17.38
C ASP A 320 11.54 14.80 -16.49
N ILE A 321 10.72 13.75 -16.55
CA ILE A 321 9.48 13.64 -15.78
C ILE A 321 9.74 13.48 -14.28
N ALA A 322 10.91 12.95 -13.89
CA ALA A 322 11.28 12.85 -12.50
C ALA A 322 11.55 14.25 -11.91
N TYR A 323 12.23 15.12 -12.66
CA TYR A 323 12.39 16.52 -12.31
C TYR A 323 11.05 17.27 -12.26
N PHE A 324 10.20 17.11 -13.28
CA PHE A 324 8.88 17.77 -13.28
C PHE A 324 8.00 17.35 -12.10
N SER A 325 7.96 16.05 -11.77
CA SER A 325 7.22 15.56 -10.61
C SER A 325 7.68 16.23 -9.31
N LYS A 326 9.00 16.45 -9.17
CA LYS A 326 9.56 17.17 -8.03
C LYS A 326 9.15 18.64 -8.03
N LEU A 327 9.14 19.30 -9.19
CA LEU A 327 8.70 20.70 -9.34
C LEU A 327 7.20 20.87 -9.05
N LEU A 328 6.38 19.92 -9.49
CA LEU A 328 4.93 19.96 -9.32
C LEU A 328 4.52 19.70 -7.87
N GLY A 329 5.27 18.88 -7.12
CA GLY A 329 5.07 18.63 -5.68
C GLY A 329 3.79 17.87 -5.30
N THR A 330 2.81 17.76 -6.20
CA THR A 330 1.50 17.16 -5.96
C THR A 330 1.27 15.84 -6.71
N LYS A 331 2.22 15.41 -7.55
CA LYS A 331 2.18 14.17 -8.33
C LYS A 331 3.53 13.47 -8.36
N SER A 332 3.54 12.14 -8.27
CA SER A 332 4.74 11.32 -8.49
C SER A 332 5.10 11.26 -9.97
N SER A 333 6.38 10.96 -10.25
CA SER A 333 6.88 10.75 -11.62
C SER A 333 6.04 9.70 -12.36
N LYS A 334 5.67 8.61 -11.69
CA LYS A 334 4.80 7.56 -12.24
C LYS A 334 3.40 8.07 -12.59
N GLN A 335 2.82 8.96 -11.79
CA GLN A 335 1.52 9.58 -12.09
C GLN A 335 1.63 10.58 -13.25
N CYS A 336 2.73 11.34 -13.33
CA CYS A 336 3.00 12.23 -14.45
C CYS A 336 3.13 11.45 -15.76
N CYS A 337 3.93 10.37 -15.80
CA CYS A 337 4.06 9.51 -16.98
C CYS A 337 2.70 8.95 -17.43
N ARG A 338 1.94 8.35 -16.50
CA ARG A 338 0.60 7.79 -16.82
C ARG A 338 -0.37 8.85 -17.36
N LYS A 339 -0.28 10.08 -16.86
CA LYS A 339 -1.13 11.19 -17.34
C LYS A 339 -0.75 11.59 -18.77
N ILE A 340 0.54 11.64 -19.09
CA ILE A 340 1.04 11.88 -20.46
C ILE A 340 0.53 10.78 -21.41
N ASP A 341 0.69 9.52 -21.02
CA ASP A 341 0.24 8.37 -21.82
C ASP A 341 -1.27 8.42 -22.08
N LEU A 342 -2.05 8.80 -21.06
CA LEU A 342 -3.50 8.97 -21.18
C LEU A 342 -3.88 10.11 -22.14
N ILE A 343 -3.16 11.23 -22.09
CA ILE A 343 -3.41 12.38 -22.98
C ILE A 343 -3.05 12.02 -24.43
N ARG A 344 -1.94 11.31 -24.63
CA ARG A 344 -1.46 10.86 -25.95
C ARG A 344 -2.40 9.81 -26.56
N SER A 345 -2.77 8.78 -25.78
CA SER A 345 -3.67 7.71 -26.24
C SER A 345 -5.10 8.17 -26.51
N LYS A 346 -5.59 9.21 -25.82
CA LYS A 346 -6.94 9.77 -26.04
C LYS A 346 -7.00 10.90 -27.07
N GLY A 347 -5.88 11.24 -27.72
CA GLY A 347 -5.85 12.26 -28.77
C GLY A 347 -6.32 13.66 -28.31
N ILE A 348 -6.00 14.05 -27.07
CA ILE A 348 -6.39 15.38 -26.53
C ILE A 348 -5.43 16.49 -27.00
N LEU A 349 -4.21 16.12 -27.39
CA LEU A 349 -3.16 17.05 -27.84
C LEU A 349 -3.50 17.87 -29.11
N PRO A 350 -4.23 17.37 -30.14
CA PRO A 350 -4.53 18.19 -31.32
C PRO A 350 -5.62 19.26 -31.10
N ARG A 351 -6.35 19.26 -29.97
CA ARG A 351 -7.46 20.21 -29.77
C ARG A 351 -7.08 21.50 -29.04
N LEU A 352 -5.98 21.52 -28.29
CA LEU A 352 -5.53 22.71 -27.55
C LEU A 352 -4.58 23.61 -28.36
N ALA A 353 -4.01 23.09 -29.45
CA ALA A 353 -3.17 23.88 -30.37
C ALA A 353 -3.98 24.73 -31.37
N LYS A 354 -5.31 24.57 -31.43
CA LYS A 354 -6.20 25.33 -32.35
C LYS A 354 -6.93 26.51 -31.70
N THR A 355 -6.64 26.81 -30.44
CA THR A 355 -7.24 27.94 -29.70
C THR A 355 -6.22 29.02 -29.32
N ARG A 356 -5.11 29.11 -30.05
CA ARG A 356 -4.25 30.30 -30.05
C ARG A 356 -4.48 31.10 -31.33
#